data_AF-A0A6A7MA23-F1
#
_entry.id   AF-A0A6A7MA23-F1
#
_cell.length_a   1.000
_cell.length_b   1.000
_cell.length_c   1.000
_cell.angle_alpha   90.00
_cell.angle_beta   90.00
_cell.angle_gamma   90.00
#
_symmetry.space_group_name_H-M   'P 1'
#
loop_
_entity.id
_entity.type
_entity.pdbx_description
1 polymer ?
#
loop_
_entity_poly.entity_id
_entity_poly.type
_entity_poly.pdbx_seq_one_letter_code
_entity_poly.pdbx_strand_id
1 'polypeptide(L)'
;MKRILLALAAVASAPLAQAQSDGKPYCVQLSELYRRYVQNATGRRIDVEALQALDDCSKGNAAAAIPVLEDRLRNAKITPPGGGEFKP
;
A
#
# COMPACT_ATOMS: atom_id res chain seq x y z
N MET A 1 -27.61 -16.40 43.73
CA MET A 1 -27.05 -15.03 43.64
C MET A 1 -25.54 -15.17 43.49
N LYS A 2 -24.78 -14.65 42.52
CA LYS A 2 -24.96 -14.14 41.16
C LYS A 2 -23.54 -14.22 40.56
N ARG A 3 -23.40 -14.79 39.36
CA ARG A 3 -22.14 -15.08 38.66
C ARG A 3 -21.38 -13.78 38.36
N ILE A 4 -20.08 -13.70 38.62
CA ILE A 4 -19.21 -12.70 38.00
C ILE A 4 -17.91 -13.39 37.57
N LEU A 5 -17.91 -13.83 36.32
CA LEU A 5 -16.71 -14.21 35.58
C LEU A 5 -16.00 -12.90 35.21
N LEU A 6 -14.80 -12.68 35.76
CA LEU A 6 -13.92 -11.60 35.34
C LEU A 6 -13.32 -11.96 33.98
N ALA A 7 -13.99 -11.52 32.91
CA ALA A 7 -13.43 -11.52 31.57
C ALA A 7 -12.38 -10.40 31.49
N LEU A 8 -11.10 -10.76 31.47
CA LEU A 8 -10.01 -9.86 31.09
C LEU A 8 -10.16 -9.59 29.59
N ALA A 9 -10.85 -8.51 29.23
CA ALA A 9 -10.93 -8.05 27.86
C ALA A 9 -9.56 -7.50 27.44
N ALA A 10 -8.95 -8.19 26.48
CA ALA A 10 -7.71 -7.80 25.84
C ALA A 10 -7.88 -6.44 25.14
N VAL A 11 -7.15 -5.43 25.61
CA VAL A 11 -6.91 -4.21 24.83
C VAL A 11 -5.63 -4.46 24.03
N ALA A 12 -5.79 -5.16 22.90
CA ALA A 12 -4.75 -5.23 21.89
C ALA A 12 -4.65 -3.85 21.23
N SER A 13 -3.85 -2.96 21.82
CA SER A 13 -3.43 -1.72 21.19
C SER A 13 -2.50 -2.07 20.03
N ALA A 14 -3.06 -2.38 18.86
CA ALA A 14 -2.28 -2.44 17.63
C ALA A 14 -1.69 -1.05 17.38
N PRO A 15 -0.36 -0.89 17.23
CA PRO A 15 0.20 0.39 16.85
C PRO A 15 -0.33 0.72 15.45
N LEU A 16 -1.15 1.78 15.34
CA LEU A 16 -1.45 2.43 14.08
C LEU A 16 -0.11 2.91 13.52
N ALA A 17 0.38 2.16 12.52
CA ALA A 17 1.67 2.37 11.90
C ALA A 17 1.86 3.84 11.54
N GLN A 18 2.94 4.41 12.06
CA GLN A 18 3.46 5.73 11.71
C GLN A 18 3.86 5.70 10.21
N ALA A 19 2.89 5.86 9.31
CA ALA A 19 3.09 5.92 7.86
C ALA A 19 2.82 7.32 7.29
N GLN A 20 2.45 8.29 8.14
CA GLN A 20 1.96 9.59 7.68
C GLN A 20 3.06 10.54 7.19
N SER A 21 4.32 10.43 7.67
CA SER A 21 5.42 11.26 7.13
C SER A 21 6.08 10.66 5.89
N ASP A 22 6.15 9.32 5.80
CA ASP A 22 6.91 8.62 4.76
C ASP A 22 6.02 8.14 3.59
N GLY A 23 4.70 8.11 3.79
CA GLY A 23 3.75 7.58 2.81
C GLY A 23 3.72 8.35 1.49
N LYS A 24 3.81 9.69 1.50
CA LYS A 24 3.78 10.48 0.26
C LYS A 24 5.04 10.29 -0.59
N PRO A 25 6.27 10.46 -0.06
CA PRO A 25 7.49 10.16 -0.83
C PRO A 25 7.55 8.71 -1.32
N TYR A 26 7.09 7.75 -0.51
CA TYR A 26 7.08 6.34 -0.90
C TYR A 26 6.09 6.06 -2.04
N CYS A 27 4.87 6.58 -1.90
CA CYS A 27 3.82 6.45 -2.91
C CYS A 27 4.24 7.04 -4.27
N VAL A 28 4.95 8.17 -4.27
CA VAL A 28 5.52 8.76 -5.50
C VAL A 28 6.49 7.79 -6.17
N GLN A 29 7.39 7.17 -5.41
CA GLN A 29 8.35 6.21 -5.97
C GLN A 29 7.65 4.97 -6.54
N LEU A 30 6.64 4.44 -5.85
CA LEU A 30 5.82 3.33 -6.36
C LEU A 30 5.10 3.72 -7.66
N SER A 31 4.55 4.93 -7.72
CA SER A 31 3.85 5.44 -8.90
C SER A 31 4.77 5.54 -10.11
N GLU A 32 6.01 6.01 -9.93
CA GLU A 32 7.02 6.07 -10.99
C GLU A 32 7.41 4.68 -11.50
N LEU A 33 7.61 3.73 -10.58
CA LEU A 33 7.92 2.34 -10.91
C LEU A 33 6.79 1.68 -11.69
N TYR A 34 5.56 1.85 -11.20
CA TYR A 34 4.36 1.32 -11.85
C TYR A 34 4.21 1.87 -13.25
N ARG A 35 4.35 3.19 -13.43
CA ARG A 35 4.27 3.83 -14.74
C ARG A 35 5.33 3.29 -15.70
N ARG A 36 6.57 3.15 -15.22
CA ARG A 36 7.70 2.71 -16.03
C ARG A 36 7.57 1.25 -16.49
N TYR A 37 7.24 0.34 -15.59
CA TYR A 37 7.37 -1.10 -15.85
C TYR A 37 6.06 -1.84 -16.06
N VAL A 38 4.94 -1.32 -15.55
CA VAL A 38 3.63 -1.96 -15.68
C VAL A 38 2.77 -1.18 -16.65
N GLN A 39 2.56 0.11 -16.38
CA GLN A 39 1.73 0.95 -17.22
C GLN A 39 2.36 1.22 -18.58
N ASN A 40 3.67 1.17 -18.80
CA ASN A 40 4.23 1.39 -20.14
C ASN A 40 4.65 0.09 -20.84
N ALA A 41 4.31 -1.07 -20.28
CA ALA A 41 4.60 -2.36 -20.90
C ALA A 41 3.79 -2.58 -22.19
N THR A 42 4.42 -3.22 -23.18
CA THR A 42 3.75 -3.67 -24.41
C THR A 42 2.70 -4.73 -24.10
N GLY A 43 1.50 -4.62 -24.69
CA GLY A 43 0.42 -5.59 -24.48
C GLY A 43 -0.25 -5.51 -23.10
N ARG A 44 0.02 -4.45 -22.33
CA ARG A 44 -0.63 -4.22 -21.04
C ARG A 44 -2.16 -4.15 -21.18
N ARG A 45 -2.85 -4.56 -20.12
CA ARG A 45 -4.28 -4.30 -19.94
C ARG A 45 -4.46 -2.97 -19.21
N ILE A 46 -5.62 -2.34 -19.41
CA ILE A 46 -6.03 -1.20 -18.58
C ILE A 46 -6.37 -1.75 -17.19
N ASP A 47 -5.73 -1.18 -16.17
CA ASP A 47 -5.95 -1.49 -14.75
C ASP A 47 -6.54 -0.24 -14.10
N VAL A 48 -7.85 -0.24 -13.89
CA VAL A 48 -8.61 0.93 -13.43
C VAL A 48 -8.26 1.23 -11.97
N GLU A 49 -8.09 0.20 -11.16
CA GLU A 49 -7.72 0.30 -9.75
C GLU A 49 -6.34 0.92 -9.60
N ALA A 50 -5.38 0.54 -10.44
CA ALA A 50 -4.06 1.15 -10.42
C ALA A 50 -4.08 2.60 -10.93
N LEU A 51 -4.92 2.93 -11.92
CA LEU A 51 -5.11 4.33 -12.34
C LEU A 51 -5.69 5.19 -11.22
N GLN A 52 -6.68 4.66 -10.48
CA GLN A 52 -7.22 5.32 -9.29
C GLN A 52 -6.16 5.49 -8.21
N ALA A 53 -5.33 4.46 -7.95
CA ALA A 53 -4.24 4.55 -6.99
C ALA A 53 -3.19 5.62 -7.36
N LEU A 54 -2.88 5.78 -8.65
CA LEU A 54 -1.98 6.86 -9.11
C LEU A 54 -2.58 8.25 -8.83
N ASP A 55 -3.88 8.42 -9.06
CA ASP A 55 -4.61 9.66 -8.77
C ASP A 55 -4.66 9.94 -7.25
N ASP A 56 -5.02 8.94 -6.44
CA ASP A 56 -5.02 9.01 -4.98
C ASP A 56 -3.64 9.40 -4.44
N CYS A 57 -2.57 8.83 -5.00
CA CYS A 57 -1.21 9.18 -4.66
C CYS A 57 -0.90 10.66 -4.91
N SER A 58 -1.33 11.18 -6.06
CA SER A 58 -1.14 12.59 -6.44
C SER A 58 -1.91 13.56 -5.53
N LYS A 59 -3.06 13.12 -5.02
CA LYS A 59 -3.93 13.88 -4.09
C LYS A 59 -3.51 13.76 -2.62
N GLY A 60 -2.48 12.96 -2.33
CA GLY A 60 -1.99 12.73 -0.96
C GLY A 60 -2.75 11.64 -0.19
N ASN A 61 -3.66 10.91 -0.85
CA ASN A 61 -4.32 9.73 -0.30
C ASN A 61 -3.42 8.49 -0.41
N ALA A 62 -2.20 8.60 0.12
CA ALA A 62 -1.16 7.59 0.00
C ALA A 62 -1.55 6.27 0.68
N ALA A 63 -2.30 6.33 1.79
CA ALA A 63 -2.73 5.15 2.54
C ALA A 63 -3.61 4.20 1.70
N ALA A 64 -4.46 4.75 0.81
CA ALA A 64 -5.27 3.95 -0.11
C ALA A 64 -4.46 3.49 -1.34
N ALA A 65 -3.54 4.32 -1.83
CA ALA A 65 -2.79 4.06 -3.05
C ALA A 65 -1.66 3.03 -2.90
N ILE A 66 -0.88 3.11 -1.83
CA ILE A 66 0.29 2.25 -1.58
C ILE A 66 -0.02 0.75 -1.73
N PRO A 67 -1.01 0.17 -1.02
CA PRO A 67 -1.24 -1.27 -1.07
C PRO A 67 -1.62 -1.75 -2.49
N VAL A 68 -2.31 -0.93 -3.28
CA VAL A 68 -2.64 -1.26 -4.68
C VAL A 68 -1.38 -1.28 -5.54
N LEU A 69 -0.55 -0.24 -5.45
CA LEU A 69 0.65 -0.12 -6.29
C LEU A 69 1.68 -1.21 -5.97
N GLU A 70 1.89 -1.53 -4.68
CA GLU A 70 2.80 -2.61 -4.27
C GLU A 70 2.34 -3.99 -4.77
N ASP A 71 1.05 -4.30 -4.65
CA ASP A 71 0.49 -5.56 -5.16
C ASP A 71 0.74 -5.70 -6.67
N ARG A 72 0.46 -4.65 -7.46
CA ARG A 72 0.68 -4.70 -8.92
C ARG A 72 2.14 -4.86 -9.28
N LEU A 73 3.03 -4.14 -8.60
CA LEU A 73 4.47 -4.26 -8.84
C LEU A 73 4.99 -5.66 -8.47
N ARG A 74 4.52 -6.24 -7.37
CA ARG A 74 4.85 -7.61 -6.94
C ARG A 74 4.34 -8.66 -7.93
N ASN A 75 3.12 -8.48 -8.42
CA ASN A 75 2.52 -9.35 -9.44
C ASN A 75 3.31 -9.29 -10.75
N ALA A 76 3.78 -8.09 -11.13
CA ALA A 76 4.67 -7.84 -12.26
C ALA A 76 6.14 -8.23 -12.01
N LYS A 77 6.49 -8.78 -10.84
CA LYS A 77 7.85 -9.19 -10.45
C LYS A 77 8.87 -8.05 -10.48
N ILE A 78 8.40 -6.83 -10.25
CA ILE A 78 9.23 -5.63 -10.09
C ILE A 78 9.60 -5.49 -8.61
N THR A 79 10.88 -5.29 -8.29
CA THR A 79 11.34 -5.05 -6.92
C THR A 79 11.09 -3.60 -6.49
N PRO A 80 10.92 -3.31 -5.19
CA PRO A 80 10.74 -1.95 -4.69
C PRO A 80 11.94 -1.02 -4.98
N PRO A 81 11.73 0.30 -4.93
CA PRO A 81 12.81 1.29 -4.98
C PRO A 81 13.82 1.04 -3.85
N GLY A 82 15.11 0.93 -4.20
CA GLY A 82 16.17 0.57 -3.25
C GLY A 82 16.45 -0.93 -3.10
N GLY A 83 15.67 -1.80 -3.76
CA GLY A 83 15.80 -3.25 -3.68
C GLY A 83 15.16 -3.86 -2.43
N GLY A 84 15.16 -5.19 -2.32
CA GLY A 84 14.51 -5.93 -1.22
C GLY A 84 13.05 -6.29 -1.50
N GLU A 85 12.23 -6.40 -0.45
CA GLU A 85 10.80 -6.70 -0.53
C GLU A 85 9.95 -5.44 -0.26
N PHE A 86 8.80 -5.32 -0.91
CA PHE A 86 7.81 -4.31 -0.55
C PHE A 86 7.43 -4.49 0.91
N LYS A 87 7.37 -3.38 1.65
CA LYS A 87 7.09 -3.41 3.08
C LYS A 87 5.64 -3.85 3.29
N PRO A 88 5.37 -4.82 4.19
CA PRO A 88 4.00 -5.23 4.49
C PRO A 88 3.23 -4.15 5.24
#